data_AF-A0A2N1NF74-F1
#
_entry.id   AF-A0A2N1NF74-F1
#
_cell.length_a   1.000
_cell.length_b   1.000
_cell.length_c   1.000
_cell.angle_alpha   90.00
_cell.angle_beta   90.00
_cell.angle_gamma   90.00
#
_symmetry.space_group_name_H-M   'P 1'
#
loop_
_entity.id
_entity.type
_entity.pdbx_description
1 polymer ?
#
loop_
_entity_poly.entity_id
_entity_poly.type
_entity_poly.pdbx_seq_one_letter_code
_entity_poly.pdbx_strand_id
1 'polypeptide(L)'
;MTGEERFINGKSIASYLQKYYRRFDRLKENFIQGFYDIDYDIDSTKFDLEEYERLRLGNRTIIPPGELSSTMLMNKFPNRRIPILYAVLFAIKLGSEHLKKILNDIKCENSSKSTVNKEPIKSSQSHNKEISREWEEKKLALEKKLEEQLNYKRKKSRSLKKNQEN
;
A
#
# COMPACT_ATOMS: atom_id res chain seq x y z
N MET A 1 -33.87 -3.21 11.63
CA MET A 1 -33.31 -1.93 11.14
C MET A 1 -31.81 -2.12 10.95
N THR A 2 -31.34 -2.26 9.71
CA THR A 2 -29.91 -2.34 9.40
C THR A 2 -29.34 -0.92 9.42
N GLY A 3 -28.88 -0.48 10.60
CA GLY A 3 -28.19 0.79 10.71
C GLY A 3 -26.91 0.74 9.88
N GLU A 4 -26.87 1.46 8.76
CA GLU A 4 -25.63 1.64 8.01
C GLU A 4 -24.60 2.30 8.93
N GLU A 5 -23.45 1.64 9.13
CA GLU A 5 -22.32 2.27 9.82
C GLU A 5 -21.89 3.53 9.04
N ARG A 6 -22.02 4.68 9.70
CA ARG A 6 -21.68 5.99 9.15
C ARG A 6 -20.51 6.58 9.91
N PHE A 7 -19.63 7.25 9.19
CA PHE A 7 -18.55 8.03 9.79
C PHE A 7 -19.12 9.26 10.50
N ILE A 8 -18.31 9.89 11.37
CA ILE A 8 -18.66 11.12 12.10
C ILE A 8 -19.11 12.23 11.15
N ASN A 9 -18.54 12.27 9.95
CA ASN A 9 -18.95 13.21 8.90
C ASN A 9 -20.31 12.89 8.24
N GLY A 10 -21.01 11.84 8.65
CA GLY A 10 -22.33 11.43 8.17
C GLY A 10 -22.33 10.63 6.87
N LYS A 11 -21.16 10.41 6.25
CA LYS A 11 -21.03 9.58 5.05
C LYS A 11 -20.92 8.11 5.42
N SER A 12 -21.41 7.23 4.56
CA SER A 12 -21.29 5.78 4.72
C SER A 12 -19.97 5.26 4.14
N ILE A 13 -19.57 4.06 4.59
CA ILE A 13 -18.47 3.30 3.97
C ILE A 13 -18.72 3.13 2.46
N ALA A 14 -19.95 2.85 2.05
CA ALA A 14 -20.32 2.71 0.65
C ALA A 14 -19.97 3.95 -0.19
N SER A 15 -20.20 5.17 0.33
CA SER A 15 -19.82 6.41 -0.37
C SER A 15 -18.31 6.51 -0.60
N TYR A 16 -17.48 6.07 0.34
CA TYR A 16 -16.03 6.11 0.18
C TYR A 16 -15.52 5.01 -0.76
N LEU A 17 -16.13 3.82 -0.70
CA LEU A 17 -15.84 2.74 -1.64
C LEU A 17 -16.20 3.13 -3.08
N GLN A 18 -17.33 3.81 -3.29
CA GLN A 18 -17.66 4.35 -4.62
C GLN A 18 -16.62 5.37 -5.12
N LYS A 19 -16.15 6.28 -4.24
CA LYS A 19 -15.05 7.20 -4.57
C LYS A 19 -13.76 6.44 -4.91
N TYR A 20 -13.46 5.36 -4.18
CA TYR A 20 -12.30 4.50 -4.46
C TYR A 20 -12.42 3.87 -5.85
N TYR A 21 -13.56 3.24 -6.18
CA TYR A 21 -13.78 2.61 -7.48
C TYR A 21 -13.69 3.60 -8.65
N ARG A 22 -14.31 4.78 -8.54
CA ARG A 22 -14.26 5.82 -9.60
C ARG A 22 -12.86 6.31 -9.92
N ARG A 23 -11.89 6.15 -9.01
CA ARG A 23 -10.50 6.55 -9.29
C ARG A 23 -9.79 5.61 -10.27
N PHE A 24 -10.38 4.45 -10.55
CA PHE A 24 -9.94 3.53 -11.59
C PHE A 24 -10.68 3.75 -12.92
N ASP A 25 -11.46 4.83 -13.08
CA ASP A 25 -12.09 5.13 -14.36
C ASP A 25 -11.02 5.21 -15.47
N ARG A 26 -11.29 4.54 -16.60
CA ARG A 26 -10.35 4.38 -17.72
C ARG A 26 -9.04 3.68 -17.30
N LEU A 27 -9.19 2.64 -16.47
CA LEU A 27 -8.09 1.86 -15.90
C LEU A 27 -7.08 1.42 -16.97
N LYS A 28 -7.59 0.87 -18.08
CA LYS A 28 -6.76 0.36 -19.16
C LYS A 28 -5.89 1.47 -19.74
N GLU A 29 -6.50 2.56 -20.18
CA GLU A 29 -5.83 3.65 -20.89
C GLU A 29 -4.87 4.42 -19.98
N ASN A 30 -5.23 4.61 -18.71
CA ASN A 30 -4.48 5.47 -17.80
C ASN A 30 -3.35 4.75 -17.08
N PHE A 31 -3.47 3.42 -16.88
CA PHE A 31 -2.63 2.73 -15.91
C PHE A 31 -2.10 1.39 -16.38
N ILE A 32 -2.81 0.63 -17.21
CA ILE A 32 -2.42 -0.77 -17.52
C ILE A 32 -1.91 -0.94 -18.96
N GLN A 33 -2.28 -0.06 -19.90
CA GLN A 33 -1.90 -0.17 -21.32
C GLN A 33 -0.40 -0.35 -21.52
N GLY A 34 0.41 0.44 -20.80
CA GLY A 34 1.87 0.37 -20.91
C GLY A 34 2.49 -0.98 -20.54
N PHE A 35 1.77 -1.85 -19.81
CA PHE A 35 2.23 -3.22 -19.53
C PHE A 35 1.91 -4.21 -20.65
N TYR A 36 0.83 -4.00 -21.41
CA TYR A 36 0.53 -4.82 -22.59
C TYR A 36 1.55 -4.59 -23.70
N ASP A 37 2.03 -3.35 -23.83
CA ASP A 37 2.98 -2.97 -24.87
C ASP A 37 4.37 -3.60 -24.63
N ILE A 38 4.71 -3.99 -23.39
CA ILE A 38 5.96 -4.71 -23.05
C ILE A 38 6.01 -6.09 -23.70
N ASP A 39 4.86 -6.77 -23.83
CA ASP A 39 4.80 -8.11 -24.44
C ASP A 39 4.99 -8.06 -25.97
N TYR A 40 4.81 -6.90 -26.61
CA TYR A 40 4.93 -6.70 -28.05
C TYR A 40 6.31 -6.18 -28.49
N ASP A 41 7.09 -5.59 -27.58
CA ASP A 41 8.41 -5.02 -27.89
C ASP A 41 9.49 -6.11 -27.88
N ILE A 42 9.72 -6.73 -29.04
CA ILE A 42 10.74 -7.77 -29.27
C ILE A 42 12.17 -7.18 -29.14
N ASP A 43 12.31 -5.86 -29.30
CA ASP A 43 13.58 -5.13 -29.27
C ASP A 43 13.82 -4.39 -27.95
N SER A 44 13.65 -5.07 -26.81
CA SER A 44 14.35 -4.78 -25.55
C SER A 44 14.48 -3.31 -25.10
N THR A 45 13.52 -2.42 -25.39
CA THR A 45 13.36 -1.19 -24.61
C THR A 45 12.96 -1.64 -23.22
N LYS A 46 13.96 -1.81 -22.36
CA LYS A 46 13.83 -2.44 -21.05
C LYS A 46 12.88 -1.59 -20.22
N PHE A 47 11.61 -1.99 -20.18
CA PHE A 47 10.57 -1.27 -19.46
C PHE A 47 11.05 -0.92 -18.05
N ASP A 48 11.11 0.39 -17.75
CA ASP A 48 11.51 0.89 -16.45
C ASP A 48 10.27 1.06 -15.56
N LEU A 49 10.08 0.10 -14.66
CA LEU A 49 8.97 0.14 -13.70
C LEU A 49 9.07 1.34 -12.75
N GLU A 50 10.27 1.76 -12.36
CA GLU A 50 10.45 2.88 -11.44
C GLU A 50 10.04 4.20 -12.09
N GLU A 51 10.43 4.41 -13.35
CA GLU A 51 10.01 5.58 -14.12
C GLU A 51 8.50 5.56 -14.37
N TYR A 52 7.95 4.41 -14.74
CA TYR A 52 6.51 4.25 -14.96
C TYR A 52 5.69 4.58 -13.69
N GLU A 53 6.13 4.06 -12.55
CA GLU A 53 5.53 4.34 -11.24
C GLU A 53 5.65 5.82 -10.87
N ARG A 54 6.81 6.46 -11.09
CA ARG A 54 6.98 7.90 -10.87
C ARG A 54 6.01 8.73 -11.71
N LEU A 55 5.85 8.41 -12.98
CA LEU A 55 4.99 9.14 -13.90
C LEU A 55 3.50 9.02 -13.52
N ARG A 56 3.06 7.86 -13.05
CA ARG A 56 1.64 7.58 -12.77
C ARG A 56 1.23 7.81 -11.31
N LEU A 57 2.12 7.54 -10.36
CA LEU A 57 1.84 7.61 -8.91
C LEU A 57 2.52 8.81 -8.24
N GLY A 58 3.59 9.35 -8.86
CA GLY A 58 4.42 10.40 -8.29
C GLY A 58 5.53 9.87 -7.38
N ASN A 59 6.30 10.80 -6.80
CA ASN A 59 7.50 10.48 -6.02
C ASN A 59 7.24 10.21 -4.53
N ARG A 60 6.05 10.54 -4.01
CA ARG A 60 5.73 10.49 -2.57
C ARG A 60 4.61 9.49 -2.26
N THR A 61 4.83 8.25 -2.67
CA THR A 61 3.94 7.11 -2.43
C THR A 61 4.24 6.43 -1.08
N ILE A 62 3.33 5.58 -0.60
CA ILE A 62 3.52 4.71 0.57
C ILE A 62 4.66 3.73 0.31
N ILE A 63 4.66 3.13 -0.87
CA ILE A 63 5.74 2.27 -1.35
C ILE A 63 6.44 3.04 -2.46
N PRO A 64 7.70 3.46 -2.26
CA PRO A 64 8.49 4.17 -3.25
C PRO A 64 8.45 3.54 -4.65
N PRO A 65 8.57 4.36 -5.70
CA PRO A 65 8.75 3.86 -7.06
C PRO A 65 9.97 2.93 -7.15
N GLY A 66 9.87 1.88 -7.96
CA GLY A 66 10.94 0.88 -8.15
C GLY A 66 11.13 -0.08 -6.98
N GLU A 67 10.56 0.22 -5.81
CA GLU A 67 10.66 -0.67 -4.65
C GLU A 67 9.81 -1.91 -4.86
N LEU A 68 10.48 -3.06 -4.96
CA LEU A 68 9.91 -4.38 -5.05
C LEU A 68 10.23 -5.15 -3.76
N SER A 69 9.20 -5.66 -3.07
CA SER A 69 9.43 -6.52 -1.92
C SER A 69 10.20 -7.76 -2.37
N SER A 70 11.38 -7.97 -1.78
CA SER A 70 12.27 -9.09 -2.12
C SER A 70 11.60 -10.46 -1.99
N THR A 71 10.56 -10.58 -1.14
CA THR A 71 9.76 -11.80 -0.99
C THR A 71 8.87 -12.09 -2.20
N MET A 72 8.42 -11.07 -2.94
CA MET A 72 7.58 -11.22 -4.14
C MET A 72 8.38 -11.67 -5.37
N LEU A 73 9.71 -11.46 -5.36
CA LEU A 73 10.65 -11.82 -6.43
C LEU A 73 11.39 -13.15 -6.18
N MET A 74 11.12 -13.87 -5.08
CA MET A 74 11.88 -15.06 -4.67
C MET A 74 11.87 -16.23 -5.67
N ASN A 75 10.94 -16.23 -6.63
CA ASN A 75 10.87 -17.25 -7.65
C ASN A 75 11.35 -16.68 -8.98
N LYS A 76 12.36 -17.30 -9.60
CA LYS A 76 12.77 -17.03 -10.98
C LYS A 76 11.58 -17.31 -11.91
N PHE A 77 10.78 -16.28 -12.21
CA PHE A 77 9.72 -16.40 -13.20
C PHE A 77 10.33 -16.40 -14.60
N PRO A 78 9.80 -17.21 -15.54
CA PRO A 78 10.20 -17.09 -16.94
C PRO A 78 9.87 -15.68 -17.46
N ASN A 79 10.76 -15.09 -18.27
CA ASN A 79 10.68 -13.69 -18.74
C ASN A 79 9.29 -13.27 -19.27
N ARG A 80 8.53 -14.18 -19.88
CA ARG A 80 7.16 -13.94 -20.40
C ARG A 80 6.11 -13.56 -19.36
N ARG A 81 6.39 -13.65 -18.05
CA ARG A 81 5.42 -13.28 -17.00
C ARG A 81 5.79 -12.00 -16.25
N ILE A 82 6.90 -11.36 -16.61
CA ILE A 82 7.40 -10.16 -15.94
C ILE A 82 6.42 -8.98 -16.11
N PRO A 83 5.86 -8.70 -17.30
CA PRO A 83 4.89 -7.60 -17.47
C PRO A 83 3.63 -7.77 -16.62
N ILE A 84 3.12 -9.01 -16.53
CA ILE A 84 1.97 -9.36 -15.69
C ILE A 84 2.29 -9.10 -14.21
N LEU A 85 3.48 -9.53 -13.76
CA LEU A 85 3.92 -9.29 -12.38
C LEU A 85 4.02 -7.79 -12.08
N TYR A 86 4.60 -7.02 -12.99
CA TYR A 86 4.71 -5.57 -12.85
C TYR A 86 3.34 -4.88 -12.83
N ALA A 87 2.41 -5.29 -13.70
CA ALA A 87 1.05 -4.77 -13.70
C ALA A 87 0.33 -5.02 -12.36
N VAL A 88 0.48 -6.23 -11.79
CA VAL A 88 -0.12 -6.57 -10.49
C VAL A 88 0.48 -5.73 -9.36
N LEU A 89 1.80 -5.61 -9.31
CA LEU A 89 2.48 -4.80 -8.30
C LEU A 89 2.10 -3.33 -8.39
N PHE A 90 2.08 -2.79 -9.60
CA PHE A 90 1.64 -1.44 -9.87
C PHE A 90 0.20 -1.22 -9.40
N ALA A 91 -0.72 -2.15 -9.70
CA ALA A 91 -2.12 -2.05 -9.29
C ALA A 91 -2.28 -2.05 -7.76
N ILE A 92 -1.49 -2.85 -7.04
CA ILE A 92 -1.47 -2.86 -5.57
C ILE A 92 -1.00 -1.50 -5.02
N LYS A 93 0.06 -0.92 -5.60
CA LYS A 93 0.56 0.41 -5.22
C LYS A 93 -0.48 1.49 -5.52
N LEU A 94 -1.08 1.48 -6.71
CA LEU A 94 -2.13 2.41 -7.12
C LEU A 94 -3.33 2.37 -6.15
N GLY A 95 -3.81 1.17 -5.81
CA GLY A 95 -4.89 0.99 -4.84
C GLY A 95 -4.52 1.52 -3.46
N SER A 96 -3.29 1.30 -3.01
CA SER A 96 -2.78 1.83 -1.73
C SER A 96 -2.80 3.37 -1.70
N GLU A 97 -2.40 4.03 -2.79
CA GLU A 97 -2.46 5.49 -2.89
C GLU A 97 -3.90 6.02 -2.92
N HIS A 98 -4.82 5.30 -3.57
CA HIS A 98 -6.23 5.67 -3.56
C HIS A 98 -6.83 5.53 -2.15
N LEU A 99 -6.51 4.46 -1.43
CA LEU A 99 -6.91 4.26 -0.03
C LEU A 99 -6.34 5.35 0.88
N LYS A 100 -5.06 5.69 0.75
CA LYS A 100 -4.43 6.78 1.51
C LYS A 100 -5.20 8.10 1.37
N LYS A 101 -5.55 8.46 0.15
CA LYS A 101 -6.34 9.66 -0.15
C LYS A 101 -7.74 9.58 0.49
N ILE A 102 -8.42 8.43 0.43
CA ILE A 102 -9.73 8.24 1.10
C ILE A 102 -9.61 8.40 2.62
N LEU A 103 -8.58 7.81 3.25
CA LEU A 103 -8.35 7.93 4.69
C LEU A 103 -8.04 9.38 5.09
N ASN A 104 -7.27 10.10 4.28
CA ASN A 104 -7.03 11.54 4.48
C ASN A 104 -8.32 12.35 4.33
N ASP A 105 -9.14 12.08 3.32
CA ASP A 105 -10.44 12.74 3.13
C ASP A 105 -11.34 12.52 4.37
N ILE A 106 -11.44 11.28 4.87
CA ILE A 106 -12.19 10.97 6.09
C ILE A 106 -11.67 11.78 7.28
N LYS A 107 -10.34 11.80 7.48
CA LYS A 107 -9.70 12.53 8.57
C LYS A 107 -10.02 14.02 8.51
N CYS A 108 -9.83 14.64 7.34
CA CYS A 108 -10.11 16.05 7.13
C CYS A 108 -11.59 16.38 7.34
N GLU A 109 -12.49 15.61 6.71
CA GLU A 109 -13.94 15.83 6.81
C GLU A 109 -14.46 15.68 8.25
N ASN A 110 -13.88 14.76 9.03
CA ASN A 110 -14.20 14.61 10.45
C ASN A 110 -13.70 15.80 11.30
N SER A 111 -12.51 16.34 11.00
CA SER A 111 -11.99 17.53 11.69
C SER A 111 -12.83 18.78 11.42
N SER A 112 -13.29 18.98 10.19
CA SER A 112 -14.12 20.14 9.80
C SER A 112 -15.51 20.14 10.45
N LYS A 113 -16.07 18.96 10.72
CA LYS A 113 -17.40 18.85 11.35
C LYS A 113 -17.34 19.01 12.88
N SER A 114 -16.22 18.67 13.50
CA SER A 114 -15.94 18.91 14.92
C SER A 114 -15.99 20.40 15.29
N THR A 115 -15.67 21.30 14.34
CA THR A 115 -15.62 22.75 14.58
C THR A 115 -16.97 23.49 14.48
N VAL A 116 -18.05 22.85 14.01
CA VAL A 116 -19.34 23.53 13.76
C VAL A 116 -20.30 23.43 14.96
N ASN A 117 -20.12 22.49 15.89
CA ASN A 117 -20.94 22.39 17.09
C ASN A 117 -20.13 22.83 18.33
N LYS A 118 -20.17 24.13 18.65
CA LYS A 118 -19.61 24.68 19.90
C LYS A 118 -20.56 24.43 21.07
N GLU A 119 -20.30 23.36 21.81
CA GLU A 119 -20.32 23.36 23.28
C GLU A 119 -18.95 22.86 23.75
N PRO A 120 -18.44 23.28 24.93
CA PRO A 120 -17.11 22.88 25.40
C PRO A 120 -17.13 21.40 25.80
N ILE A 121 -16.93 20.52 24.82
CA ILE A 121 -16.74 19.09 25.05
C ILE A 121 -15.42 18.95 25.79
N LYS A 122 -15.47 18.46 27.05
CA LYS A 122 -14.28 17.95 27.77
C LYS A 122 -13.52 17.04 26.81
N SER A 123 -12.32 17.47 26.45
CA SER A 123 -11.57 16.90 25.33
C SER A 123 -11.39 15.39 25.52
N SER A 124 -11.91 14.61 24.58
CA SER A 124 -11.55 13.20 24.36
C SER A 124 -10.17 13.08 23.67
N GLN A 125 -9.24 13.95 24.07
CA GLN A 125 -7.85 13.96 23.60
C GLN A 125 -7.08 12.75 24.15
N SER A 126 -7.59 12.06 25.17
CA SER A 126 -7.01 10.82 25.70
C SER A 126 -7.19 9.65 24.75
N HIS A 127 -8.40 9.44 24.21
CA HIS A 127 -8.72 8.23 23.45
C HIS A 127 -8.01 8.17 22.08
N ASN A 128 -7.87 9.31 21.39
CA ASN A 128 -7.11 9.36 20.15
C ASN A 128 -5.60 9.21 20.34
N LYS A 129 -5.06 9.65 21.50
CA LYS A 129 -3.65 9.42 21.86
C LYS A 129 -3.41 7.96 22.21
N GLU A 130 -4.39 7.29 22.81
CA GLU A 130 -4.35 5.89 23.20
C GLU A 130 -4.37 4.97 21.97
N ILE A 131 -5.29 5.22 21.02
CA ILE A 131 -5.33 4.49 19.74
C ILE A 131 -4.03 4.70 18.95
N SER A 132 -3.51 5.93 18.89
CA SER A 132 -2.24 6.20 18.19
C SER A 132 -1.05 5.48 18.84
N ARG A 133 -1.05 5.33 20.16
CA ARG A 133 0.01 4.64 20.90
C ARG A 133 -0.07 3.13 20.68
N GLU A 134 -1.28 2.57 20.68
CA GLU A 134 -1.52 1.16 20.39
C GLU A 134 -1.05 0.76 18.98
N TRP A 135 -1.26 1.64 17.98
CA TRP A 135 -0.78 1.42 16.63
C TRP A 135 0.75 1.45 16.51
N GLU A 136 1.42 2.39 17.19
CA GLU A 136 2.88 2.46 17.22
C GLU A 136 3.49 1.24 17.94
N GLU A 137 2.89 0.79 19.04
CA GLU A 137 3.32 -0.42 19.75
C GLU A 137 3.17 -1.68 18.90
N LYS A 138 2.03 -1.83 18.18
CA LYS A 138 1.80 -2.94 17.25
C LYS A 138 2.80 -2.93 16.09
N LYS A 139 3.12 -1.75 15.54
CA LYS A 139 4.12 -1.59 14.48
C LYS A 139 5.51 -2.02 14.97
N LEU A 140 5.93 -1.56 16.13
CA LEU A 140 7.22 -1.90 16.74
C LEU A 140 7.34 -3.41 17.04
N ALA A 141 6.26 -4.03 17.51
CA ALA A 141 6.20 -5.47 17.74
C ALA A 141 6.34 -6.28 16.44
N LEU A 142 5.72 -5.81 15.35
CA LEU A 142 5.84 -6.43 14.03
C LEU A 142 7.25 -6.29 13.45
N GLU A 143 7.87 -5.10 13.56
CA GLU A 143 9.25 -4.86 13.12
C GLU A 143 10.24 -5.75 13.87
N LYS A 144 10.10 -5.86 15.20
CA LYS A 144 10.94 -6.75 16.02
C LYS A 144 10.77 -8.22 15.64
N LYS A 145 9.53 -8.67 15.42
CA LYS A 145 9.23 -10.05 14.99
C LYS A 145 9.82 -10.34 13.62
N LEU A 146 9.82 -9.36 12.71
CA LEU A 146 10.42 -9.49 11.38
C LEU A 146 11.96 -9.61 11.47
N GLU A 147 12.60 -8.78 12.29
CA GLU A 147 14.05 -8.82 12.51
C GLU A 147 14.51 -10.14 13.15
N GLU A 148 13.75 -10.67 14.12
CA GLU A 148 14.00 -11.98 14.72
C GLU A 148 13.91 -13.12 13.70
N GLN A 149 12.90 -13.08 12.81
CA GLN A 149 12.77 -14.07 11.73
C GLN A 149 13.92 -13.99 10.72
N LEU A 150 14.37 -12.78 10.37
CA LEU A 150 15.51 -12.58 9.48
C LEU A 150 16.81 -13.08 10.09
N ASN A 151 17.04 -12.80 11.38
CA ASN A 151 18.22 -13.30 12.09
C ASN A 151 18.21 -14.82 12.27
N TYR A 152 17.03 -15.42 12.53
CA TYR A 152 16.88 -16.87 12.56
C TYR A 152 17.24 -17.50 11.20
N LYS A 153 16.71 -16.95 10.10
CA LYS A 153 17.05 -17.40 8.74
C LYS A 153 18.54 -17.29 8.45
N ARG A 154 19.18 -16.14 8.78
CA ARG A 154 20.62 -15.91 8.59
C ARG A 154 21.47 -16.93 9.36
N LYS A 155 21.13 -17.21 10.62
CA LYS A 155 21.83 -18.22 11.44
C LYS A 155 21.69 -19.62 10.86
N LYS A 156 20.47 -20.01 10.45
CA LYS A 156 20.19 -21.31 9.82
C LYS A 156 20.97 -21.50 8.51
N SER A 157 21.06 -20.45 7.69
CA SER A 157 21.88 -20.50 6.46
C SER A 157 23.39 -20.58 6.72
N ARG A 158 23.89 -20.01 7.82
CA ARG A 158 25.32 -20.13 8.20
C ARG A 158 25.66 -21.52 8.74
N SER A 159 24.76 -22.15 9.50
CA SER A 159 24.95 -23.53 9.99
C SER A 159 24.87 -24.56 8.85
N LEU A 160 24.02 -24.34 7.85
CA LEU A 160 23.94 -25.20 6.66
C LEU A 160 25.22 -25.14 5.79
N LYS A 161 25.85 -23.96 5.67
CA LYS A 161 27.13 -23.82 4.94
C LYS A 161 28.29 -24.52 5.64
N LYS A 162 28.37 -24.44 6.98
CA LYS A 162 29.42 -25.13 7.76
C LYS A 162 29.34 -26.66 7.69
N ASN A 163 28.16 -27.23 7.45
CA ASN A 163 27.99 -28.68 7.34
C ASN A 163 28.27 -29.22 5.91
N GLN A 164 28.55 -28.35 4.93
CA GLN A 164 28.93 -28.74 3.56
C GLN A 164 30.45 -28.66 3.31
N GLU A 165 31.22 -28.16 4.28
CA GLU A 165 32.69 -28.03 4.22
C GLU A 165 33.44 -29.08 5.07
N ASN A 166 32.73 -30.08 5.61
CA ASN A 166 33.29 -31.25 6.30
C ASN A 166 32.98 -32.55 5.53
#